data_AF-W7DGJ7-F1
#
_entry.id   AF-W7DGJ7-F1
#
_cell.length_a   1.000
_cell.length_b   1.000
_cell.length_c   1.000
_cell.angle_alpha   90.00
_cell.angle_beta   90.00
_cell.angle_gamma   90.00
#
_symmetry.space_group_name_H-M   'P 1'
#
loop_
_entity.id
_entity.type
_entity.pdbx_description
1 polymer ?
#
loop_
_entity_poly.entity_id
_entity_poly.type
_entity_poly.pdbx_seq_one_letter_code
_entity_poly.pdbx_strand_id
1 'polypeptide(L)'
;MGDSAKAIMAQNKPFEETIIEMSQNKIRFLDKVNKQFYLDLMAYFTEKEDDGSTRIMAEYTKQSFDMMLDLFHRGRKEGKVDLKYSDEFLILYFQALVEGISNPSIYERILPYTEEWTELLVKGIAPNK
;
A
#
# COMPACT_ATOMS: atom_id res chain seq x y z
N MET A 1 0.72 -9.99 8.71
CA MET A 1 0.64 -9.12 7.53
C MET A 1 2.02 -8.85 6.92
N GLY A 2 3.02 -8.43 7.71
CA GLY A 2 4.38 -8.15 7.20
C GLY A 2 5.11 -9.33 6.57
N ASP A 3 4.98 -10.54 7.12
CA ASP A 3 5.75 -11.70 6.64
C ASP A 3 5.28 -12.23 5.27
N SER A 4 3.98 -12.17 4.96
CA SER A 4 3.48 -12.56 3.64
C SER A 4 3.81 -11.53 2.56
N ALA A 5 3.80 -10.23 2.89
CA ALA A 5 4.25 -9.18 1.99
C ALA A 5 5.74 -9.30 1.66
N LYS A 6 6.59 -9.57 2.67
CA LYS A 6 8.03 -9.84 2.47
C LYS A 6 8.26 -11.06 1.58
N ALA A 7 7.47 -12.12 1.75
CA ALA A 7 7.56 -13.31 0.91
C ALA A 7 7.17 -13.05 -0.55
N ILE A 8 6.18 -12.18 -0.82
CA ILE A 8 5.81 -11.77 -2.18
C ILE A 8 6.94 -10.94 -2.82
N MET A 9 7.48 -9.97 -2.09
CA MET A 9 8.60 -9.15 -2.55
C MET A 9 9.84 -10.00 -2.86
N ALA A 10 10.14 -11.01 -2.04
CA ALA A 10 11.27 -11.91 -2.23
C ALA A 10 11.18 -12.82 -3.47
N GLN A 11 9.98 -12.99 -4.06
CA GLN A 11 9.80 -13.77 -5.29
C GLN A 11 10.36 -13.05 -6.52
N ASN A 12 10.65 -11.74 -6.43
CA ASN A 12 11.22 -10.92 -7.50
C ASN A 12 10.50 -11.07 -8.85
N LYS A 13 9.17 -11.16 -8.80
CA LYS A 13 8.30 -11.20 -9.99
C LYS A 13 8.28 -9.84 -10.70
N PRO A 14 7.83 -9.81 -11.97
CA PRO A 14 7.59 -8.55 -12.68
C PRO A 14 6.73 -7.57 -11.88
N PHE A 15 6.90 -6.28 -12.11
CA PHE A 15 6.25 -5.21 -11.36
C PHE A 15 4.72 -5.35 -11.31
N GLU A 16 4.09 -5.58 -12.47
CA GLU A 16 2.63 -5.69 -12.59
C GLU A 16 2.10 -6.90 -11.81
N GLU A 17 2.78 -8.05 -11.91
CA GLU A 17 2.42 -9.27 -11.17
C GLU A 17 2.59 -9.09 -9.66
N THR A 18 3.67 -8.43 -9.24
CA THR A 18 3.94 -8.15 -7.82
C THR A 18 2.87 -7.23 -7.24
N ILE A 19 2.44 -6.19 -7.97
CA ILE A 19 1.36 -5.29 -7.52
C ILE A 19 0.05 -6.06 -7.36
N ILE A 20 -0.33 -6.88 -8.35
CA ILE A 20 -1.59 -7.65 -8.31
C ILE A 20 -1.58 -8.59 -7.09
N GLU A 21 -0.49 -9.33 -6.88
CA GLU A 21 -0.39 -10.28 -5.78
C GLU A 21 -0.35 -9.59 -4.40
N MET A 22 0.32 -8.45 -4.29
CA MET A 22 0.33 -7.61 -3.09
C MET A 22 -1.07 -7.08 -2.77
N SER A 23 -1.81 -6.60 -3.77
CA SER A 23 -3.19 -6.15 -3.63
C SER A 23 -4.12 -7.28 -3.15
N GLN A 24 -4.03 -8.46 -3.77
CA GLN A 24 -4.82 -9.63 -3.35
C GLN A 24 -4.46 -10.14 -1.95
N ASN A 25 -3.18 -10.10 -1.56
CA ASN A 25 -2.73 -10.47 -0.21
C ASN A 25 -3.34 -9.55 0.85
N LYS A 26 -3.43 -8.24 0.57
CA LYS A 26 -4.14 -7.27 1.42
C LYS A 26 -5.63 -7.59 1.51
N ILE A 27 -6.30 -7.83 0.38
CA ILE A 27 -7.74 -8.17 0.34
C ILE A 27 -8.04 -9.46 1.13
N ARG A 28 -7.29 -10.54 0.92
CA ARG A 28 -7.48 -11.82 1.65
C ARG A 28 -7.29 -11.70 3.16
N PHE A 29 -6.44 -10.78 3.61
CA PHE A 29 -6.26 -10.53 5.03
C PHE A 29 -7.45 -9.76 5.61
N LEU A 30 -7.97 -8.78 4.86
CA LEU A 30 -9.18 -8.03 5.23
C LEU A 30 -10.42 -8.91 5.27
N ASP A 31 -10.50 -9.93 4.41
CA ASP A 31 -11.61 -10.89 4.39
C ASP A 31 -11.56 -11.87 5.58
N LYS A 32 -10.36 -12.14 6.13
CA LYS A 32 -10.15 -13.05 7.27
C LYS A 32 -10.26 -12.39 8.64
N VAL A 33 -10.06 -11.08 8.71
CA VAL A 33 -10.21 -10.29 9.94
C VAL A 33 -11.63 -9.76 9.96
N ASN A 34 -12.39 -9.94 11.05
CA ASN A 34 -13.70 -9.31 11.17
C ASN A 34 -13.54 -7.80 10.89
N LYS A 35 -14.26 -7.27 9.90
CA LYS A 35 -14.22 -5.86 9.49
C LYS A 35 -14.31 -4.92 10.71
N GLN A 36 -15.16 -5.25 11.68
CA GLN A 36 -15.30 -4.51 12.93
C GLN A 36 -14.04 -4.60 13.79
N PHE A 37 -13.40 -5.77 13.93
CA PHE A 37 -12.13 -5.90 14.65
C PHE A 37 -11.01 -5.09 14.01
N TYR A 38 -10.92 -5.01 12.68
CA TYR A 38 -9.93 -4.16 12.02
C TYR A 38 -10.21 -2.67 12.26
N LEU A 39 -11.47 -2.25 12.15
CA LEU A 39 -11.89 -0.88 12.44
C LEU A 39 -11.67 -0.50 13.91
N ASP A 40 -11.99 -1.39 14.84
CA ASP A 40 -11.77 -1.22 16.28
C ASP A 40 -10.28 -1.18 16.61
N LEU A 41 -9.47 -1.99 15.92
CA LEU A 41 -8.02 -1.97 16.06
C LEU A 41 -7.43 -0.66 15.55
N MET A 42 -7.87 -0.17 14.38
CA MET A 42 -7.45 1.13 13.85
C MET A 42 -7.91 2.28 14.75
N ALA A 43 -9.15 2.26 15.24
CA ALA A 43 -9.68 3.24 16.19
C ALA A 43 -8.93 3.22 17.53
N TYR A 44 -8.66 2.04 18.08
CA TYR A 44 -7.89 1.85 19.32
C TYR A 44 -6.47 2.41 19.20
N PHE A 45 -5.85 2.30 18.02
CA PHE A 45 -4.51 2.82 17.76
C PHE A 45 -4.47 4.31 17.37
N THR A 46 -5.56 4.88 16.87
CA THR A 46 -5.66 6.34 16.63
C THR A 46 -6.13 7.11 17.87
N GLU A 47 -6.85 6.48 18.80
CA GLU A 47 -7.28 7.10 20.06
C GLU A 47 -6.21 7.10 21.17
N LYS A 48 -5.20 6.21 21.09
CA LYS A 48 -4.12 6.15 22.07
C LYS A 48 -2.83 6.77 21.53
N GLU A 49 -2.60 8.03 21.89
CA GLU A 49 -1.30 8.74 21.80
C GLU A 49 -0.23 8.15 22.74
N ASP A 50 -0.18 6.82 22.94
CA ASP A 50 0.81 6.18 23.81
C ASP A 50 1.95 5.56 22.99
N ASP A 51 3.16 5.87 23.43
CA ASP A 51 4.46 5.80 22.75
C ASP A 51 4.83 4.46 22.07
N GLY A 52 4.32 3.34 22.58
CA GLY A 52 4.60 2.00 22.07
C GLY A 52 3.82 1.63 20.80
N SER A 53 2.53 1.95 20.74
CA SER A 53 1.68 1.65 19.58
C SER A 53 2.00 2.53 18.38
N THR A 54 2.30 3.80 18.61
CA THR A 54 2.74 4.74 17.57
C THR A 54 4.07 4.31 16.96
N ARG A 55 5.00 3.75 17.76
CA ARG A 55 6.30 3.30 17.26
C ARG A 55 6.20 2.05 16.39
N ILE A 56 5.39 1.06 16.78
CA ILE A 56 5.14 -0.14 15.98
C ILE A 56 4.50 0.25 14.63
N MET A 57 3.54 1.19 14.64
CA MET A 57 2.96 1.69 13.39
C MET A 57 3.94 2.53 12.58
N ALA A 58 4.75 3.37 13.20
CA ALA A 58 5.77 4.14 12.48
C ALA A 58 6.80 3.21 11.81
N GLU A 59 7.24 2.16 12.50
CA GLU A 59 8.14 1.14 11.94
C GLU A 59 7.47 0.32 10.82
N TYR A 60 6.21 -0.07 10.98
CA TYR A 60 5.43 -0.79 9.96
C TYR A 60 5.18 0.06 8.72
N THR A 61 4.79 1.32 8.91
CA THR A 61 4.56 2.31 7.88
C THR A 61 5.86 2.58 7.11
N LYS A 62 6.97 2.77 7.84
CA LYS A 62 8.31 2.93 7.23
C LYS A 62 8.71 1.72 6.40
N GLN A 63 8.59 0.50 6.93
CA GLN A 63 8.89 -0.73 6.17
C GLN A 63 8.00 -0.87 4.93
N SER A 64 6.73 -0.49 5.03
CA SER A 64 5.81 -0.53 3.90
C SER A 64 6.19 0.46 2.80
N PHE A 65 6.63 1.66 3.17
CA PHE A 65 7.14 2.65 2.23
C PHE A 65 8.47 2.23 1.60
N ASP A 66 9.39 1.65 2.36
CA ASP A 66 10.66 1.15 1.83
C ASP A 66 10.44 0.04 0.79
N MET A 67 9.53 -0.91 1.07
CA MET A 67 9.14 -1.95 0.10
C MET A 67 8.47 -1.38 -1.15
N MET A 68 7.64 -0.35 -0.99
CA MET A 68 6.99 0.31 -2.11
C MET A 68 7.99 1.06 -2.99
N LEU A 69 8.97 1.73 -2.38
CA LEU A 69 10.02 2.43 -3.10
C LEU A 69 10.89 1.47 -3.93
N ASP A 70 11.26 0.32 -3.35
CA ASP A 70 11.94 -0.75 -4.08
C ASP A 70 11.12 -1.24 -5.28
N LEU A 71 9.79 -1.36 -5.11
CA LEU A 71 8.90 -1.75 -6.18
C LEU A 71 8.86 -0.69 -7.31
N PHE A 72 8.86 0.61 -7.00
CA PHE A 72 8.99 1.64 -8.05
C PHE A 72 10.34 1.62 -8.74
N HIS A 73 11.43 1.38 -8.00
CA HIS A 73 12.76 1.24 -8.59
C HIS A 73 12.81 0.07 -9.58
N ARG A 74 12.20 -1.07 -9.24
CA ARG A 74 12.02 -2.20 -10.17
C ARG A 74 11.15 -1.82 -11.36
N GLY A 75 10.00 -1.19 -11.12
CA GLY A 75 9.11 -0.70 -12.18
C GLY A 75 9.80 0.25 -13.16
N ARG A 76 10.71 1.12 -12.69
CA ARG A 76 11.51 2.00 -13.57
C ARG A 76 12.48 1.21 -14.43
N LYS A 77 13.18 0.22 -13.86
CA LYS A 77 14.09 -0.67 -14.62
C LYS A 77 13.35 -1.45 -15.70
N GLU A 78 12.10 -1.80 -15.44
CA GLU A 78 11.21 -2.51 -16.37
C GLU A 78 10.50 -1.58 -17.37
N GLY A 79 10.67 -0.25 -17.27
CA GLY A 79 9.98 0.72 -18.12
C GLY A 79 8.48 0.86 -17.82
N LYS A 80 8.03 0.43 -16.65
CA LYS A 80 6.63 0.47 -16.18
C LYS A 80 6.31 1.68 -15.32
N VAL A 81 7.33 2.34 -14.79
CA VAL A 81 7.21 3.59 -14.02
C VAL A 81 8.01 4.67 -14.72
N ASP A 82 7.37 5.83 -14.95
CA ASP A 82 7.99 6.98 -15.60
C ASP A 82 9.14 7.54 -14.76
N LEU A 83 10.30 7.74 -15.39
CA LEU A 83 11.50 8.27 -14.74
C LEU A 83 11.33 9.73 -14.30
N LYS A 84 10.32 10.46 -14.82
CA LYS A 84 10.05 11.85 -14.43
C LYS A 84 9.62 12.00 -12.97
N TYR A 85 9.08 10.95 -12.36
CA TYR A 85 8.62 10.98 -10.98
C TYR A 85 9.77 10.68 -10.02
N SER A 86 10.12 11.64 -9.17
CA SER A 86 11.14 11.43 -8.12
C SER A 86 10.65 10.46 -7.05
N ASP A 87 11.60 9.86 -6.33
CA ASP A 87 11.31 8.98 -5.18
C ASP A 87 10.48 9.71 -4.12
N GLU A 88 10.88 10.94 -3.79
CA GLU A 88 10.17 11.79 -2.84
C GLU A 88 8.74 12.05 -3.26
N PHE A 89 8.50 12.37 -4.54
CA PHE A 89 7.16 12.58 -5.06
C PHE A 89 6.31 11.30 -4.95
N LEU A 90 6.85 10.14 -5.34
CA LEU A 90 6.12 8.88 -5.29
C LEU A 90 5.78 8.51 -3.84
N ILE A 91 6.71 8.66 -2.90
CA ILE A 91 6.45 8.42 -1.47
C ILE A 91 5.32 9.34 -0.99
N LEU A 92 5.42 10.65 -1.25
CA LEU A 92 4.44 11.63 -0.80
C LEU A 92 3.05 11.37 -1.41
N TYR A 93 3.00 11.07 -2.70
CA TYR A 93 1.77 10.74 -3.41
C TYR A 93 1.08 9.51 -2.82
N PHE A 94 1.84 8.45 -2.55
CA PHE A 94 1.30 7.23 -1.95
C PHE A 94 0.91 7.41 -0.48
N GLN A 95 1.64 8.21 0.27
CA GLN A 95 1.26 8.56 1.63
C GLN A 95 -0.10 9.27 1.66
N ALA A 96 -0.28 10.29 0.82
CA ALA A 96 -1.55 11.00 0.70
C ALA A 96 -2.70 10.07 0.26
N LEU A 97 -2.42 9.14 -0.66
CA LEU A 97 -3.39 8.14 -1.11
C LEU A 97 -3.84 7.23 0.04
N VAL A 98 -2.89 6.68 0.81
CA VAL A 98 -3.18 5.79 1.95
C VAL A 98 -3.95 6.53 3.04
N GLU A 99 -3.50 7.73 3.42
CA GLU A 99 -4.19 8.56 4.41
C GLU A 99 -5.63 8.87 4.01
N GLY A 100 -5.87 9.18 2.73
CA GLY A 100 -7.21 9.41 2.20
C GLY A 100 -8.11 8.17 2.26
N ILE A 101 -7.59 7.01 1.84
CA ILE A 101 -8.33 5.74 1.83
C ILE A 101 -8.61 5.23 3.24
N SER A 102 -7.72 5.52 4.19
CA SER A 102 -7.88 5.18 5.60
C SER A 102 -8.95 6.00 6.32
N ASN A 103 -9.51 7.05 5.69
CA ASN A 103 -10.65 7.77 6.26
C ASN A 103 -11.87 6.83 6.39
N PRO A 104 -12.50 6.70 7.57
CA PRO A 104 -13.63 5.77 7.77
C PRO A 104 -14.81 5.99 6.81
N SER A 105 -15.06 7.22 6.37
CA SER A 105 -16.13 7.56 5.41
C SER A 105 -15.83 7.12 3.97
N ILE A 106 -14.56 6.81 3.67
CA ILE A 106 -14.07 6.41 2.35
C ILE A 106 -13.76 4.91 2.32
N TYR A 107 -13.17 4.39 3.40
CA TYR A 107 -12.64 3.03 3.48
C TYR A 107 -13.65 1.95 3.07
N GLU A 108 -14.87 1.98 3.60
CA GLU A 108 -15.85 0.95 3.27
C GLU A 108 -16.34 1.03 1.82
N ARG A 109 -16.32 2.24 1.26
CA ARG A 109 -16.83 2.53 -0.08
C ARG A 109 -15.81 2.18 -1.16
N ILE A 110 -14.52 2.09 -0.82
CA ILE A 110 -13.46 1.79 -1.79
C ILE A 110 -13.28 0.30 -2.04
N LEU A 111 -13.67 -0.57 -1.09
CA LEU A 111 -13.45 -2.01 -1.18
C LEU A 111 -13.95 -2.62 -2.50
N PRO A 112 -15.17 -2.30 -2.99
CA PRO A 112 -15.67 -2.83 -4.26
C PRO A 112 -14.90 -2.33 -5.50
N TYR A 113 -14.16 -1.23 -5.37
CA TYR A 113 -13.45 -0.56 -6.47
C TYR A 113 -11.93 -0.75 -6.41
N THR A 114 -11.46 -1.75 -5.65
CA THR A 114 -10.02 -1.92 -5.40
C THR A 114 -9.23 -2.16 -6.70
N GLU A 115 -9.84 -2.84 -7.68
CA GLU A 115 -9.22 -3.07 -8.99
C GLU A 115 -9.07 -1.77 -9.78
N GLU A 116 -10.12 -0.96 -9.87
CA GLU A 116 -10.15 0.30 -10.62
C GLU A 116 -9.19 1.33 -10.01
N TRP A 117 -9.13 1.41 -8.68
CA TRP A 117 -8.16 2.27 -7.99
C TRP A 117 -6.72 1.82 -8.24
N THR A 118 -6.47 0.51 -8.25
CA THR A 118 -5.15 -0.04 -8.57
C THR A 118 -4.78 0.22 -10.03
N GLU A 119 -5.73 0.07 -10.95
CA GLU A 119 -5.55 0.33 -12.36
C GLU A 119 -5.20 1.80 -12.62
N LEU A 120 -5.96 2.74 -12.05
CA LEU A 120 -5.70 4.18 -12.17
C LEU A 120 -4.32 4.54 -11.63
N LEU A 121 -3.93 3.96 -10.50
CA LEU A 121 -2.63 4.14 -9.90
C LEU A 121 -1.50 3.69 -10.82
N VAL A 122 -1.57 2.45 -11.32
CA VAL A 122 -0.55 1.86 -12.20
C VAL A 122 -0.45 2.64 -13.50
N LYS A 123 -1.58 2.99 -14.11
CA LYS A 123 -1.60 3.80 -15.35
C LYS A 123 -1.10 5.23 -15.14
N GLY A 124 -1.39 5.84 -14.00
CA GLY A 124 -1.00 7.23 -13.70
C GLY A 124 0.51 7.42 -13.55
N ILE A 125 1.21 6.40 -13.05
CA ILE A 125 2.67 6.43 -12.89
C ILE A 125 3.43 5.85 -14.09
N ALA A 126 2.74 5.24 -15.05
CA ALA A 126 3.36 4.69 -16.25
C ALA A 126 3.90 5.79 -17.18
N PRO A 127 4.95 5.50 -17.96
CA PRO A 127 5.42 6.43 -18.99
C PRO A 127 4.31 6.71 -20.02
N ASN A 128 4.24 7.95 -20.49
CA ASN A 128 3.49 8.25 -21.70
C ASN A 128 4.16 7.52 -22.87
N LYS A 129 3.39 6.76 -23.64
CA LYS A 129 3.87 6.26 -24.94
C LYS A 129 4.29 7.42 -25.84
#